data_AF-A0A812A668-F1
#
_entry.id   AF-A0A812A668-F1
#
_cell.length_a   1.000
_cell.length_b   1.000
_cell.length_c   1.000
_cell.angle_alpha   90.00
_cell.angle_beta   90.00
_cell.angle_gamma   90.00
#
_symmetry.space_group_name_H-M   'P 1'
#
loop_
_entity.id
_entity.type
_entity.pdbx_description
1 polymer ?
#
loop_
_entity_poly.entity_id
_entity_poly.type
_entity_poly.pdbx_seq_one_letter_code
_entity_poly.pdbx_strand_id
1 'polypeptide(L)'
;MAYQRILRLFELAESHRHIHPERSREYMRLAQRIAMRYRVKMPRELKMRVCKGCSTYLVPSVTMRVRIRDGYVLYTCLLCGREKRYPYR
;
A
#
# COMPACT_ATOMS: atom_id res chain seq x y z
N MET A 1 2.75 -9.39 17.99
CA MET A 1 1.78 -8.32 18.38
C MET A 1 1.68 -7.19 17.36
N ALA A 2 2.70 -6.35 17.13
CA ALA A 2 2.60 -5.22 16.18
C ALA A 2 2.37 -5.65 14.71
N TYR A 3 3.01 -6.74 14.28
CA TYR A 3 2.84 -7.31 12.94
C TYR A 3 1.40 -7.78 12.66
N GLN A 4 0.79 -8.53 13.58
CA GLN A 4 -0.61 -8.98 13.48
C GLN A 4 -1.58 -7.79 13.38
N ARG A 5 -1.33 -6.72 14.14
CA ARG A 5 -2.14 -5.51 14.06
C ARG A 5 -2.04 -4.83 12.70
N ILE A 6 -0.84 -4.79 12.11
CA ILE A 6 -0.64 -4.27 10.74
C ILE A 6 -1.42 -5.13 9.74
N LEU A 7 -1.28 -6.46 9.80
CA LEU A 7 -2.03 -7.37 8.92
C LEU A 7 -3.53 -7.14 8.99
N ARG A 8 -4.08 -7.04 10.21
CA ARG A 8 -5.50 -6.78 10.40
C ARG A 8 -5.96 -5.46 9.78
N LEU A 9 -5.13 -4.41 9.84
CA LEU A 9 -5.42 -3.14 9.18
C LEU A 9 -5.40 -3.26 7.64
N PHE A 10 -4.54 -4.11 7.09
CA PHE A 10 -4.54 -4.42 5.67
C PHE A 10 -5.82 -5.15 5.23
N GLU A 11 -6.27 -6.15 5.99
CA GLU A 11 -7.54 -6.85 5.73
C GLU A 11 -8.74 -5.90 5.77
N LEU A 12 -8.80 -5.03 6.79
CA LEU A 12 -9.87 -4.03 6.92
C LEU A 12 -9.83 -3.00 5.78
N ALA A 13 -8.63 -2.57 5.38
CA ALA A 13 -8.49 -1.65 4.25
C ALA A 13 -8.92 -2.29 2.93
N GLU A 14 -8.68 -3.58 2.74
CA GLU A 14 -9.11 -4.32 1.56
C GLU A 14 -10.64 -4.49 1.52
N SER A 15 -11.27 -4.84 2.64
CA SER A 15 -12.73 -5.00 2.69
C SER A 15 -13.49 -3.69 2.49
N HIS A 16 -12.95 -2.57 3.01
CA HIS A 16 -13.60 -1.27 2.93
C HIS A 16 -13.23 -0.45 1.69
N ARG A 17 -12.30 -0.92 0.84
CA ARG A 17 -11.74 -0.11 -0.27
C ARG A 17 -12.79 0.39 -1.26
N HIS A 18 -13.85 -0.39 -1.49
CA HIS A 18 -14.88 -0.11 -2.49
C HIS A 18 -16.02 0.76 -1.93
N ILE A 19 -16.38 0.53 -0.66
CA ILE A 19 -17.54 1.18 -0.02
C ILE A 19 -17.10 2.48 0.67
N HIS A 20 -15.93 2.48 1.31
CA HIS A 20 -15.40 3.58 2.11
C HIS A 20 -13.89 3.78 1.88
N PRO A 21 -13.47 4.32 0.71
CA PRO A 21 -12.06 4.51 0.37
C PRO A 21 -11.31 5.41 1.37
N GLU A 22 -12.00 6.36 2.00
CA GLU A 22 -11.48 7.22 3.07
C GLU A 22 -11.10 6.41 4.33
N ARG A 23 -11.91 5.44 4.75
CA ARG A 23 -11.58 4.57 5.89
C ARG A 23 -10.40 3.67 5.56
N SER A 24 -10.38 3.12 4.34
CA SER A 24 -9.25 2.32 3.86
C SER A 24 -7.93 3.09 3.94
N ARG A 25 -7.95 4.38 3.56
CA ARG A 25 -6.80 5.29 3.67
C ARG A 25 -6.38 5.52 5.13
N GLU A 26 -7.33 5.71 6.04
CA GLU A 26 -7.03 5.86 7.48
C GLU A 26 -6.40 4.60 8.08
N TYR A 27 -6.90 3.41 7.74
CA TYR A 27 -6.30 2.14 8.19
C TYR A 27 -4.85 2.00 7.71
N MET A 28 -4.57 2.39 6.47
CA MET A 28 -3.21 2.41 5.92
C MET A 28 -2.30 3.44 6.58
N ARG A 29 -2.81 4.64 6.91
CA ARG A 29 -2.08 5.64 7.70
C ARG A 29 -1.73 5.10 9.09
N LEU A 30 -2.66 4.40 9.73
CA LEU A 30 -2.43 3.80 11.04
C LEU A 30 -1.40 2.66 10.94
N ALA A 31 -1.50 1.80 9.93
CA ALA A 31 -0.56 0.71 9.70
C ALA A 31 0.88 1.23 9.50
N GLN A 32 1.05 2.31 8.72
CA GLN A 32 2.34 2.98 8.53
C GLN A 32 2.88 3.54 9.85
N ARG A 33 2.06 4.24 10.64
CA ARG A 33 2.45 4.79 11.94
C ARG A 33 2.89 3.69 12.92
N ILE A 34 2.16 2.58 13.00
CA ILE A 34 2.51 1.44 13.85
C ILE A 34 3.83 0.83 13.39
N ALA A 35 4.01 0.60 12.09
CA ALA A 35 5.24 0.02 11.57
C ALA A 35 6.47 0.91 11.87
N MET A 36 6.34 2.23 11.73
CA MET A 36 7.40 3.17 12.08
C MET A 36 7.70 3.16 13.57
N ARG A 37 6.67 3.25 14.42
CA ARG A 37 6.81 3.28 15.89
C ARG A 37 7.53 2.04 16.42
N TYR A 38 7.16 0.86 15.94
CA TYR A 38 7.71 -0.41 16.39
C TYR A 38 8.87 -0.92 15.52
N ARG A 39 9.36 -0.10 14.56
CA ARG A 39 10.41 -0.45 13.59
C ARG A 39 10.19 -1.81 12.90
N VAL A 40 8.92 -2.15 12.63
CA VAL A 40 8.55 -3.42 12.01
C VAL A 40 8.84 -3.36 10.51
N LYS A 41 9.66 -4.29 10.03
CA LYS A 41 9.89 -4.47 8.59
C LYS A 41 8.64 -5.07 7.95
N MET A 42 7.87 -4.24 7.23
CA MET A 42 6.75 -4.73 6.44
C MET A 42 7.25 -5.65 5.31
N PRO A 43 6.61 -6.82 5.10
CA PRO A 43 6.81 -7.66 3.93
C PRO A 43 6.70 -6.86 2.63
N ARG A 44 7.44 -7.28 1.61
CA ARG A 44 7.50 -6.59 0.31
C ARG A 44 6.11 -6.42 -0.30
N GLU A 45 5.27 -7.45 -0.21
CA GLU A 45 3.90 -7.49 -0.72
C GLU A 45 3.02 -6.39 -0.12
N LEU A 46 2.99 -6.27 1.21
CA LEU A 46 2.21 -5.24 1.90
C LEU A 46 2.74 -3.84 1.58
N LYS A 47 4.07 -3.69 1.51
CA LYS A 47 4.73 -2.42 1.17
C LYS A 47 4.40 -1.98 -0.27
N MET A 48 4.16 -2.91 -1.18
CA MET A 48 3.72 -2.63 -2.55
C MET A 48 2.27 -2.13 -2.58
N ARG A 49 1.40 -2.71 -1.74
CA ARG A 49 -0.04 -2.42 -1.63
C ARG A 49 -0.41 -1.09 -0.96
N VAL A 50 0.53 -0.29 -0.47
CA VAL A 50 0.22 1.01 0.18
C VAL A 50 1.00 2.18 -0.40
N CYS A 51 0.34 3.26 -0.80
CA CYS A 51 1.06 4.44 -1.25
C CYS A 51 1.83 5.11 -0.10
N LYS A 52 3.12 5.44 -0.31
CA LYS A 52 3.93 6.15 0.70
C LYS A 52 3.61 7.65 0.83
N GLY A 53 2.91 8.22 -0.15
CA GLY A 53 2.57 9.65 -0.17
C GLY A 53 1.19 9.88 0.42
N CYS A 54 0.17 9.37 -0.26
CA CYS A 54 -1.22 9.57 0.17
C CYS A 54 -1.74 8.48 1.12
N SER A 55 -1.01 7.39 1.37
CA SER A 55 -1.49 6.23 2.16
C SER A 55 -2.73 5.53 1.60
N THR A 56 -3.08 5.74 0.33
CA THR A 56 -4.15 4.96 -0.32
C THR A 56 -3.73 3.49 -0.44
N TYR A 57 -4.67 2.59 -0.20
CA TYR A 57 -4.56 1.19 -0.57
C TYR A 57 -4.50 1.04 -2.10
N LEU A 58 -3.40 0.45 -2.58
CA LEU A 58 -3.07 0.32 -4.00
C LEU A 58 -3.61 -0.99 -4.54
N VAL A 59 -4.54 -0.85 -5.48
CA VAL A 59 -5.19 -1.95 -6.17
C VAL A 59 -4.88 -1.81 -7.66
N PRO A 60 -4.28 -2.84 -8.30
CA PRO A 60 -4.09 -2.85 -9.74
C PRO A 60 -5.40 -2.52 -10.45
N SER A 61 -5.31 -1.67 -11.48
CA SER A 61 -6.43 -1.26 -12.34
C SER A 61 -7.50 -0.36 -11.69
N VAL A 62 -7.50 -0.16 -10.37
CA VAL A 62 -8.45 0.74 -9.69
C VAL A 62 -7.75 2.01 -9.21
N THR A 63 -6.77 1.88 -8.32
CA THR A 63 -6.05 3.03 -7.72
C THR A 63 -4.58 3.08 -8.12
N MET A 64 -4.13 2.08 -8.88
CA MET A 64 -2.74 1.89 -9.27
C MET A 64 -2.63 1.43 -10.73
N ARG A 65 -1.72 2.07 -11.46
CA ARG A 65 -1.26 1.64 -12.77
C ARG A 65 0.04 0.87 -12.63
N VAL A 66 0.10 -0.32 -13.20
CA VAL A 66 1.30 -1.16 -13.25
C VAL A 66 1.83 -1.15 -14.68
N ARG A 67 3.12 -0.85 -14.85
CA ARG A 67 3.82 -0.95 -16.14
C ARG A 67 5.09 -1.75 -15.96
N ILE A 68 5.38 -2.64 -16.89
CA ILE A 68 6.65 -3.39 -16.93
C ILE A 68 7.50 -2.76 -18.03
N ARG A 69 8.74 -2.38 -17.69
CA ARG A 69 9.72 -1.81 -18.63
C ARG A 69 11.11 -2.31 -18.26
N ASP A 70 11.90 -2.72 -19.24
CA ASP A 70 13.35 -2.93 -19.14
C ASP A 70 13.86 -3.51 -17.80
N GLY A 71 13.27 -4.63 -17.36
CA GLY A 71 13.70 -5.33 -16.15
C GLY A 71 13.18 -4.76 -14.82
N TYR A 72 12.24 -3.81 -14.82
CA TYR A 72 11.57 -3.31 -13.62
C TYR A 72 10.06 -3.16 -13.81
N VAL A 73 9.35 -3.18 -12.68
CA VAL A 73 7.92 -2.92 -12.59
C VAL A 73 7.70 -1.56 -11.94
N LEU A 74 7.04 -0.66 -12.67
CA LEU A 74 6.62 0.66 -12.25
C LEU A 74 5.19 0.61 -11.73
N TYR A 75 5.03 0.98 -10.47
CA TYR A 75 3.76 1.11 -9.77
C TYR A 75 3.45 2.59 -9.61
N THR A 76 2.49 3.13 -10.37
CA THR A 76 2.09 4.54 -10.30
C THR A 76 0.75 4.64 -9.57
N CYS A 77 0.69 5.45 -8.52
CA CYS A 77 -0.57 5.76 -7.84
C CYS A 77 -1.38 6.75 -8.68
N LEU A 78 -2.63 6.40 -9.00
CA LEU A 78 -3.50 7.25 -9.82
C LEU A 78 -4.05 8.47 -9.06
N LEU A 79 -4.01 8.47 -7.73
CA LEU A 79 -4.55 9.56 -6.90
C LEU A 79 -3.54 10.68 -6.61
N CYS A 80 -2.26 10.35 -6.46
CA CYS A 80 -1.23 11.33 -6.12
C CYS A 80 -0.05 11.37 -7.08
N GLY A 81 -0.05 10.53 -8.13
CA GLY A 81 1.03 10.45 -9.12
C GLY A 81 2.32 9.80 -8.64
N ARG A 82 2.45 9.45 -7.34
CA ARG A 82 3.69 8.86 -6.82
C ARG A 82 3.99 7.52 -7.46
N GLU A 83 5.24 7.37 -7.89
CA GLU A 83 5.76 6.16 -8.52
C GLU A 83 6.58 5.32 -7.54
N LYS A 84 6.56 4.00 -7.72
CA LYS A 84 7.49 3.06 -7.11
C LYS A 84 8.06 2.15 -8.18
N ARG A 85 9.35 1.85 -8.08
CA ARG A 85 10.06 0.97 -9.00
C ARG A 85 10.52 -0.26 -8.23
N TYR A 86 10.28 -1.42 -8.79
CA TYR A 86 10.73 -2.69 -8.25
C TYR A 86 11.45 -3.47 -9.35
N PRO A 87 12.67 -3.98 -9.10
CA PRO A 87 13.32 -4.84 -10.08
C PRO A 87 12.49 -6.12 -10.31
N TYR A 88 12.43 -6.52 -11.58
CA TYR A 88 11.69 -7.67 -12.11
C TYR A 88 12.61 -8.86 -12.45
N ARG A 89 13.92 -8.72 -12.22
CA ARG A 89 14.94 -9.78 -12.28
C ARG A 89 15.80 -9.72 -11.03
#